data_AF-A0A2G9U4W5-F1
#
_entry.id   AF-A0A2G9U4W5-F1
#
_cell.length_a   1.000
_cell.length_b   1.000
_cell.length_c   1.000
_cell.angle_alpha   90.00
_cell.angle_beta   90.00
_cell.angle_gamma   90.00
#
_symmetry.space_group_name_H-M   'P 1'
#
loop_
_entity.id
_entity.type
_entity.pdbx_description
1 polymer ?
#
loop_
_entity_poly.entity_id
_entity_poly.type
_entity_poly.pdbx_seq_one_letter_code
_entity_poly.pdbx_strand_id
1 'polypeptide(L)'
;MKSMAGARFDDRGRVTDAGMDLNDPAAFGEYCKDIIIVTVFVQVLALYSSFAYLIPLVIPAAAAAAYKLSFSLICPGSLLPRGRQ
;
A
#
# COMPACT_ATOMS: atom_id res chain seq x y z
N MET A 1 -6.73 -18.46 17.81
CA MET A 1 -6.40 -18.52 16.37
C MET A 1 -4.88 -18.55 16.24
N LYS A 2 -4.31 -19.63 15.72
CA LYS A 2 -2.89 -19.70 15.32
C LYS A 2 -2.87 -20.39 13.96
N SER A 3 -2.88 -19.59 12.90
CA SER A 3 -2.67 -20.05 11.52
C SER A 3 -1.49 -19.25 11.00
N MET A 4 -0.29 -19.79 11.18
CA MET A 4 0.89 -19.29 10.48
C MET A 4 0.84 -19.78 9.04
N ALA A 5 1.27 -18.96 8.09
CA ALA A 5 1.50 -19.42 6.73
C ALA A 5 2.59 -20.50 6.79
N GLY A 6 2.26 -21.68 6.27
CA GLY A 6 3.15 -22.83 6.28
C GLY A 6 3.08 -23.54 4.93
N ALA A 7 4.16 -24.22 4.57
CA ALA A 7 4.24 -24.90 3.30
C ALA A 7 3.17 -26.00 3.19
N ARG A 8 2.47 -26.04 2.06
CA ARG A 8 1.59 -27.14 1.66
C ARG A 8 2.31 -28.04 0.69
N PHE A 9 2.05 -29.33 0.83
CA PHE A 9 2.66 -30.37 0.04
C PHE A 9 1.57 -31.21 -0.63
N ASP A 10 1.86 -31.69 -1.84
CA ASP A 10 1.08 -32.69 -2.55
C ASP A 10 1.27 -34.08 -1.93
N ASP A 11 0.43 -35.06 -2.30
CA ASP A 11 0.51 -36.46 -1.85
C ASP A 11 1.86 -37.13 -2.20
N ARG A 12 2.58 -36.56 -3.17
CA ARG A 12 3.93 -36.97 -3.59
C ARG A 12 5.06 -36.25 -2.84
N GLY A 13 4.74 -35.42 -1.84
CA GLY A 13 5.70 -34.65 -1.04
C GLY A 13 6.30 -33.44 -1.74
N ARG A 14 5.73 -32.99 -2.86
CA ARG A 14 6.18 -31.78 -3.58
C ARG A 14 5.52 -30.54 -2.98
N VAL A 15 6.27 -29.44 -2.83
CA VAL A 15 5.73 -28.15 -2.35
C VAL A 15 4.76 -27.60 -3.39
N THR A 16 3.50 -27.40 -2.99
CA THR A 16 2.46 -26.77 -3.80
C THR A 16 2.28 -25.29 -3.46
N ASP A 17 2.59 -24.92 -2.22
CA ASP A 17 2.64 -23.55 -1.73
C ASP A 17 3.69 -23.52 -0.62
N ALA A 18 4.67 -22.61 -0.66
CA ALA A 18 5.69 -22.52 0.38
C ALA A 18 5.19 -21.78 1.64
N GLY A 19 4.02 -21.14 1.57
CA GLY A 19 3.61 -20.13 2.52
C GLY A 19 4.28 -18.78 2.22
N MET A 20 3.59 -17.70 2.57
CA MET A 20 4.10 -16.34 2.37
C MET A 20 4.79 -15.85 3.64
N ASP A 21 6.06 -15.49 3.51
CA ASP A 21 6.78 -14.77 4.57
C ASP A 21 6.32 -13.31 4.59
N LEU A 22 6.07 -12.79 5.79
CA LEU A 22 5.65 -11.40 6.00
C LEU A 22 6.83 -10.43 5.99
N ASN A 23 8.05 -10.90 6.26
CA ASN A 23 9.24 -10.07 6.36
C ASN A 23 10.12 -10.12 5.08
N ASP A 24 9.61 -10.74 4.01
CA ASP A 24 10.29 -10.72 2.72
C ASP A 24 10.01 -9.37 2.01
N PRO A 25 11.05 -8.53 1.77
CA PRO A 25 10.89 -7.20 1.19
C PRO A 25 10.41 -7.23 -0.27
N ALA A 26 10.54 -8.35 -0.97
CA ALA A 26 10.03 -8.51 -2.33
C ALA A 26 8.59 -9.05 -2.38
N ALA A 27 8.05 -9.49 -1.24
CA ALA A 27 6.73 -10.07 -1.15
C ALA A 27 5.64 -9.03 -0.89
N PHE A 28 4.41 -9.37 -1.28
CA PHE A 28 3.22 -8.55 -1.00
C PHE A 28 2.96 -8.36 0.51
N GLY A 29 3.52 -9.26 1.34
CA GLY A 29 3.46 -9.20 2.79
C GLY A 29 4.01 -7.89 3.38
N GLU A 30 5.07 -7.33 2.80
CA GLU A 30 5.70 -6.10 3.31
C GLU A 30 4.72 -4.92 3.25
N TYR A 31 4.04 -4.72 2.12
CA TYR A 31 3.03 -3.67 1.98
C TYR A 31 1.83 -3.88 2.92
N CYS A 32 1.42 -5.13 3.13
CA CYS A 32 0.36 -5.46 4.08
C CYS A 32 0.77 -5.10 5.51
N LYS A 33 2.02 -5.42 5.88
CA LYS A 33 2.61 -5.08 7.18
C LYS A 33 2.59 -3.56 7.40
N ASP A 34 2.99 -2.79 6.40
CA ASP A 34 3.01 -1.32 6.49
C ASP A 34 1.61 -0.73 6.71
N ILE A 35 0.60 -1.23 5.98
CA ILE A 35 -0.80 -0.80 6.15
C ILE A 35 -1.28 -1.11 7.57
N ILE A 36 -0.99 -2.30 8.09
CA ILE A 36 -1.38 -2.69 9.45
C ILE A 36 -0.72 -1.77 10.48
N ILE A 37 0.59 -1.53 10.36
CA ILE A 37 1.34 -0.67 11.29
C ILE A 37 0.75 0.74 11.31
N VAL A 38 0.51 1.34 10.13
CA VAL A 38 -0.09 2.68 10.03
C VAL A 38 -1.51 2.70 10.61
N THR A 39 -2.32 1.67 10.33
CA THR A 39 -3.70 1.61 10.80
C THR A 39 -3.76 1.49 12.32
N VAL A 40 -2.93 0.64 12.92
CA VAL A 40 -2.85 0.48 14.38
C VAL A 40 -2.38 1.77 15.03
N PHE A 41 -1.37 2.43 14.47
CA PHE A 41 -0.89 3.72 14.96
C PHE A 41 -2.01 4.77 14.95
N VAL A 42 -2.76 4.87 13.84
CA VAL A 42 -3.91 5.78 13.72
C VAL A 42 -5.02 5.44 14.73
N GLN A 43 -5.30 4.16 14.95
CA GLN A 43 -6.29 3.73 15.94
C GLN A 43 -5.89 4.13 17.37
N VAL A 44 -4.61 3.99 17.73
CA VAL A 44 -4.10 4.44 19.03
C VAL A 44 -4.24 5.95 19.20
N LEU A 45 -3.93 6.74 18.16
CA LEU A 45 -4.15 8.19 18.18
C LEU A 45 -5.64 8.56 18.23
N ALA A 46 -6.50 7.77 17.60
CA ALA A 46 -7.94 7.98 17.58
C ALA A 46 -8.60 7.86 18.95
N LEU A 47 -7.93 7.18 19.91
CA LEU A 47 -8.36 7.16 21.31
C LEU A 47 -8.35 8.57 21.95
N TYR A 48 -7.50 9.47 21.47
CA TYR A 48 -7.42 10.86 21.94
C TYR A 48 -8.22 11.82 21.07
N SER A 49 -8.33 11.56 19.76
CA SER A 49 -9.05 12.44 18.83
C SER A 49 -9.48 11.72 17.56
N SER A 50 -10.76 11.77 17.22
CA SER A 50 -11.30 11.17 15.98
C SER A 50 -10.74 11.82 14.70
N PHE A 51 -10.12 13.00 14.78
CA PHE A 51 -9.43 13.60 13.64
C PHE A 51 -8.21 12.79 13.19
N ALA A 52 -7.68 11.87 14.02
CA ALA A 52 -6.59 10.98 13.65
C ALA A 52 -6.92 10.12 12.41
N TYR A 53 -8.19 9.80 12.16
CA TYR A 53 -8.62 9.08 10.95
C TYR A 53 -8.39 9.84 9.64
N LEU A 54 -7.99 11.12 9.68
CA LEU A 54 -7.57 11.88 8.50
C LEU A 54 -6.12 11.61 8.10
N ILE A 55 -5.30 11.02 8.98
CA ILE A 55 -3.87 10.75 8.70
C ILE A 55 -3.68 9.84 7.46
N PRO A 56 -4.43 8.73 7.29
CA PRO A 56 -4.30 7.87 6.10
C PRO A 56 -4.58 8.61 4.78
N LEU A 57 -5.33 9.72 4.82
CA LEU A 57 -5.71 10.52 3.65
C LEU A 57 -4.52 11.29 3.05
N VAL A 58 -3.45 11.49 3.84
CA VAL A 58 -2.20 12.12 3.39
C VAL A 58 -1.48 11.25 2.36
N ILE A 59 -1.54 9.91 2.50
CA ILE A 59 -0.85 8.97 1.61
C ILE A 59 -1.36 9.06 0.16
N PRO A 60 -2.68 8.89 -0.13
CA PRO A 60 -3.19 9.03 -1.49
C PRO A 60 -3.11 10.47 -2.00
N ALA A 61 -3.23 11.48 -1.13
CA ALA A 61 -3.05 12.87 -1.52
C ALA A 61 -1.60 13.15 -2.00
N ALA A 62 -0.60 12.66 -1.27
CA ALA A 62 0.81 12.76 -1.64
C ALA A 62 1.11 11.98 -2.93
N ALA A 63 0.58 10.77 -3.08
CA ALA A 63 0.74 9.97 -4.30
C ALA A 63 0.11 10.66 -5.53
N ALA A 64 -1.09 11.23 -5.38
CA ALA A 64 -1.76 11.96 -6.45
C ALA A 64 -1.01 13.24 -6.85
N ALA A 65 -0.47 13.98 -5.87
CA ALA A 65 0.35 15.16 -6.12
C ALA A 65 1.66 14.79 -6.84
N ALA A 66 2.33 13.74 -6.40
CA ALA A 66 3.55 13.22 -7.05
C ALA A 66 3.26 12.78 -8.49
N TYR A 67 2.17 12.03 -8.72
CA TYR A 67 1.76 11.64 -10.07
C TYR A 67 1.53 12.84 -10.99
N LYS A 68 0.78 13.84 -10.51
CA LYS A 68 0.53 15.07 -11.28
C LYS A 68 1.82 15.81 -11.60
N LEU A 69 2.74 15.90 -10.64
CA LEU A 69 4.04 16.52 -10.81
C LEU A 69 4.89 15.77 -11.85
N SER A 70 5.00 14.45 -11.71
CA SER A 70 5.75 13.60 -12.66
C SER A 70 5.18 13.69 -14.07
N PHE A 71 3.85 13.67 -14.21
CA PHE A 71 3.19 13.82 -15.51
C PHE A 71 3.44 15.20 -16.12
N SER A 72 3.38 16.26 -15.31
CA SER A 72 3.67 17.63 -15.76
C SER A 72 5.13 17.83 -16.17
N LEU A 73 6.08 17.09 -15.59
CA LEU A 73 7.50 17.13 -15.96
C LEU A 73 7.78 16.34 -17.23
N ILE A 74 7.20 15.14 -17.37
CA ILE A 74 7.42 14.24 -18.50
C ILE A 74 6.73 14.75 -19.77
N CYS A 75 5.54 15.36 -19.64
CA CYS A 75 4.74 15.81 -20.76
C CYS A 75 4.26 17.25 -20.56
N PRO A 76 5.14 18.26 -20.69
CA PRO A 76 4.82 19.66 -20.39
C PRO A 76 3.71 20.26 -21.28
N GLY A 77 3.38 19.62 -22.41
CA GLY A 77 2.37 20.08 -23.38
C GLY A 77 0.91 19.77 -23.03
N SER A 78 0.62 18.93 -22.03
CA SER A 78 -0.77 18.60 -21.65
C SER A 78 -1.50 19.73 -20.89
N LEU A 79 -0.78 20.80 -20.54
CA LEU A 79 -1.32 21.98 -19.85
C LEU A 79 -1.72 23.13 -20.80
N LEU A 80 -1.43 23.02 -22.12
CA LEU A 80 -1.90 24.04 -23.06
C LEU A 80 -3.43 23.93 -23.19
N PRO A 81 -4.20 25.00 -22.94
CA PRO A 81 -5.61 25.00 -23.30
C PRO A 81 -5.67 24.77 -24.80
N ARG A 82 -6.25 23.63 -25.23
CA ARG A 82 -6.70 23.47 -26.61
C ARG A 82 -7.78 24.52 -26.83
N GLY A 83 -7.36 25.69 -27.29
CA GLY A 83 -8.22 26.74 -27.74
C GLY A 83 -9.22 26.17 -28.75
N ARG A 84 -10.50 26.44 -28.49
CA ARG A 84 -11.60 26.43 -29.44
C ARG A 84 -11.09 26.69 -30.87
N GLN A 85 -11.35 25.75 -31.76
CA GLN A 85 -11.75 26.07 -33.14
C GLN A 85 -13.24 25.78 -33.23
#